data_AF-X0UHZ6-F1
#
_entry.id   AF-X0UHZ6-F1
#
_cell.length_a   1.000
_cell.length_b   1.000
_cell.length_c   1.000
_cell.angle_alpha   90.00
_cell.angle_beta   90.00
_cell.angle_gamma   90.00
#
_symmetry.space_group_name_H-M   'P 1'
#
loop_
_entity.id
_entity.type
_entity.pdbx_description
1 polymer ?
#
loop_
_entity_poly.entity_id
_entity_poly.type
_entity_poly.pdbx_seq_one_letter_code
_entity_poly.pdbx_strand_id
1 'polypeptide(L)'
;MYRRIFALFGAGLVAGAAFAAEPQGLPGENTNPIHLVRRPVEPLSAMAELGREIFFDTRLSSSGKMSCASCHSPDHAYGPPNDGPVMLGGPALTQQGGRAVPSLT
;
A
#
# COMPACT_ATOMS: atom_id res chain seq x y z
N MET A 1 10.55 0.45 -78.35
CA MET A 1 9.59 1.50 -78.73
C MET A 1 8.93 1.99 -77.46
N TYR A 2 9.37 3.14 -76.94
CA TYR A 2 9.02 3.66 -75.62
C TYR A 2 7.69 4.42 -75.70
N ARG A 3 6.66 4.07 -74.91
CA ARG A 3 5.54 4.98 -74.69
C ARG A 3 4.80 4.77 -73.35
N ARG A 4 5.24 5.58 -72.39
CA ARG A 4 4.42 6.42 -71.48
C ARG A 4 3.38 5.73 -70.60
N ILE A 5 3.81 5.55 -69.35
CA ILE A 5 3.02 5.49 -68.12
C ILE A 5 1.96 6.60 -68.11
N PHE A 6 0.69 6.22 -67.97
CA PHE A 6 -0.38 7.10 -67.52
C PHE A 6 -0.80 6.64 -66.12
N ALA A 7 -0.51 7.48 -65.15
CA ALA A 7 -0.90 7.29 -63.76
C ALA A 7 -2.42 7.40 -63.63
N LEU A 8 -3.06 6.32 -63.18
CA LEU A 8 -4.41 6.38 -62.63
C LEU A 8 -4.30 6.51 -61.11
N PHE A 9 -4.28 7.77 -60.66
CA PHE A 9 -4.69 8.12 -59.30
C PHE A 9 -6.18 7.84 -59.17
N GLY A 10 -6.57 6.91 -58.28
CA GLY A 10 -7.95 6.51 -58.11
C GLY A 10 -8.27 6.06 -56.69
N ALA A 11 -8.54 7.05 -55.83
CA ALA A 11 -9.35 6.99 -54.62
C ALA A 11 -9.07 5.85 -53.61
N GLY A 12 -8.13 6.11 -52.70
CA GLY A 12 -8.08 5.39 -51.43
C GLY A 12 -9.32 5.70 -50.59
N LEU A 13 -10.05 4.65 -50.22
CA LEU A 13 -11.09 4.71 -49.19
C LEU A 13 -10.54 3.99 -47.95
N VAL A 14 -9.69 4.69 -47.19
CA VAL A 14 -9.34 4.24 -45.85
C VAL A 14 -10.53 4.59 -44.97
N ALA A 15 -11.43 3.63 -44.77
CA ALA A 15 -12.43 3.71 -43.71
C ALA A 15 -11.68 3.67 -42.37
N GLY A 16 -11.27 4.82 -41.86
CA GLY A 16 -10.75 4.94 -40.52
C GLY A 16 -11.85 4.60 -39.53
N ALA A 17 -11.77 3.45 -38.88
CA ALA A 17 -12.59 3.17 -37.71
C ALA A 17 -12.21 4.18 -36.61
N ALA A 18 -13.05 5.18 -36.40
CA ALA A 18 -12.98 6.02 -35.22
C ALA A 18 -13.46 5.18 -34.03
N PHE A 19 -12.52 4.53 -33.35
CA PHE A 19 -12.78 4.02 -32.01
C PHE A 19 -12.95 5.23 -31.10
N ALA A 20 -14.19 5.51 -30.67
CA ALA A 20 -14.42 6.44 -29.59
C ALA A 20 -13.70 5.88 -28.35
N ALA A 21 -12.68 6.60 -27.89
CA ALA A 21 -12.07 6.28 -26.60
C ALA A 21 -13.12 6.57 -25.53
N GLU A 22 -13.66 5.52 -24.93
CA GLU A 22 -14.49 5.64 -23.73
C GLU A 22 -13.63 6.32 -22.65
N PRO A 23 -14.15 7.32 -21.91
CA PRO A 23 -13.38 7.95 -20.85
C PRO A 23 -13.21 6.93 -19.73
N GLN A 24 -12.15 6.13 -19.82
CA GLN A 24 -11.61 5.42 -18.67
C GLN A 24 -11.25 6.49 -17.63
N GLY A 25 -11.84 6.38 -16.43
CA GLY A 25 -11.51 7.23 -15.29
C GLY A 25 -10.00 7.29 -15.05
N LEU A 26 -9.54 8.29 -14.30
CA LEU A 26 -8.10 8.51 -14.16
C LEU A 26 -7.44 7.24 -13.58
N PRO A 27 -6.25 6.85 -14.07
CA PRO A 27 -5.51 5.74 -13.48
C PRO A 27 -5.34 5.96 -11.96
N GLY A 28 -5.88 5.04 -11.16
CA GLY A 28 -5.83 5.11 -9.69
C GLY A 28 -7.04 5.78 -9.02
N GLU A 29 -8.06 6.16 -9.79
CA GLU A 29 -9.28 6.71 -9.21
C GLU A 29 -10.07 5.66 -8.43
N ASN A 30 -10.44 6.00 -7.19
CA ASN A 30 -11.23 5.13 -6.33
C ASN A 30 -12.71 5.31 -6.69
N THR A 31 -13.29 4.34 -7.40
CA THR A 31 -14.72 4.36 -7.78
C THR A 31 -15.69 4.31 -6.59
N ASN A 32 -15.16 4.06 -5.38
CA ASN A 32 -15.90 4.09 -4.13
C ASN A 32 -15.10 4.85 -3.06
N PRO A 33 -15.08 6.20 -3.08
CA PRO A 33 -14.38 6.97 -2.08
C PRO A 33 -15.10 6.87 -0.73
N ILE A 34 -14.36 6.48 0.31
CA ILE A 34 -14.86 6.54 1.68
C ILE A 34 -14.41 7.85 2.33
N HIS A 35 -15.33 8.56 2.96
CA HIS A 35 -15.00 9.70 3.82
C HIS A 35 -14.53 9.17 5.17
N LEU A 36 -13.23 9.25 5.42
CA LEU A 36 -12.66 8.89 6.71
C LEU A 36 -13.02 9.96 7.75
N VAL A 37 -13.81 9.58 8.75
CA VAL A 37 -14.14 10.44 9.89
C VAL A 37 -13.27 10.02 11.06
N ARG A 38 -12.33 10.89 11.47
CA ARG A 38 -11.57 10.68 12.70
C ARG A 38 -12.46 11.05 13.90
N ARG A 39 -12.61 10.11 14.84
CA ARG A 39 -13.28 10.38 16.11
C ARG A 39 -12.47 11.41 16.94
N PRO A 40 -13.11 12.30 17.70
CA PRO A 40 -12.42 13.15 18.67
C PRO A 40 -11.53 12.33 19.61
N VAL A 41 -10.43 12.94 20.05
CA VAL A 41 -9.53 12.31 21.03
C VAL A 41 -10.23 12.36 22.39
N GLU A 42 -10.54 11.19 22.92
CA GLU A 42 -11.10 11.01 24.25
C GLU A 42 -10.07 10.32 25.16
N PRO A 43 -10.19 10.45 26.48
CA PRO A 43 -9.41 9.63 27.41
C PRO A 43 -9.58 8.13 27.11
N LEU A 44 -8.52 7.36 27.33
CA LEU A 44 -8.59 5.91 27.18
C LEU A 44 -9.60 5.33 28.18
N SER A 45 -10.40 4.38 27.72
CA SER A 45 -11.20 3.55 28.62
C SER A 45 -10.27 2.63 29.43
N ALA A 46 -10.74 2.09 30.55
CA ALA A 46 -9.98 1.10 31.33
C ALA A 46 -9.50 -0.08 30.48
N MET A 47 -10.33 -0.52 29.51
CA MET A 47 -9.94 -1.57 28.56
C MET A 47 -8.82 -1.12 27.62
N ALA A 48 -8.84 0.13 27.17
CA ALA A 48 -7.78 0.67 26.31
C ALA A 48 -6.49 0.93 27.09
N GLU A 49 -6.57 1.29 28.37
CA GLU A 49 -5.39 1.38 29.26
C GLU A 49 -4.72 0.02 29.45
N LEU A 50 -5.50 -1.03 29.73
CA LEU A 50 -5.00 -2.40 29.78
C LEU A 50 -4.38 -2.82 28.44
N GLY A 51 -5.05 -2.50 27.33
CA GLY A 51 -4.53 -2.74 25.98
C GLY A 51 -3.19 -2.05 25.74
N ARG A 52 -3.03 -0.81 26.22
CA ARG A 52 -1.75 -0.09 26.19
C ARG A 52 -0.68 -0.82 26.98
N GLU A 53 -0.96 -1.29 28.19
CA GLU A 53 0.01 -2.05 28.98
C GLU A 53 0.47 -3.33 28.25
N ILE A 54 -0.49 -4.10 27.71
CA ILE A 54 -0.22 -5.30 26.90
C ILE A 54 0.65 -4.96 25.68
N PHE A 55 0.39 -3.84 25.00
CA PHE A 55 1.13 -3.42 23.81
C PHE A 55 2.64 -3.26 24.06
N PHE A 56 3.02 -2.89 25.29
CA PHE A 56 4.42 -2.71 25.68
C PHE A 56 5.00 -3.89 26.47
N ASP A 57 4.21 -4.92 26.82
CA ASP A 57 4.67 -6.06 27.64
C ASP A 57 5.55 -7.04 26.83
N THR A 58 6.83 -7.13 27.18
CA THR A 58 7.78 -8.02 26.50
C THR A 58 7.68 -9.48 26.93
N ARG A 59 6.99 -9.77 28.03
CA ARG A 59 6.83 -11.15 28.53
C ARG A 59 5.93 -11.99 27.61
N LEU A 60 5.21 -11.34 26.70
CA LEU A 60 4.36 -11.99 25.71
C LEU A 60 5.14 -12.57 24.52
N SER A 61 6.45 -12.28 24.38
CA SER A 61 7.28 -12.96 23.39
C SER A 61 7.99 -14.18 23.98
N SER A 62 8.25 -15.18 23.12
CA SER A 62 9.07 -16.35 23.48
C SER A 62 10.52 -15.99 23.83
N SER A 63 11.00 -14.82 23.38
CA SER A 63 12.32 -14.28 23.74
C SER A 63 12.32 -13.51 25.06
N GLY A 64 11.16 -13.09 25.58
CA GLY A 64 11.03 -12.14 26.68
C GLY A 64 11.56 -10.73 26.39
N LYS A 65 11.94 -10.45 25.13
CA LYS A 65 12.65 -9.24 24.69
C LYS A 65 11.86 -8.38 23.70
N MET A 66 10.67 -8.82 23.29
CA MET A 66 9.86 -8.13 22.28
C MET A 66 8.43 -7.94 22.77
N SER A 67 7.85 -6.80 22.46
CA SER A 67 6.43 -6.51 22.60
C SER A 67 5.86 -6.08 21.25
N CYS A 68 4.57 -5.72 21.19
CA CYS A 68 3.99 -5.13 19.98
C CYS A 68 4.75 -3.86 19.57
N ALA A 69 5.14 -3.04 20.55
CA ALA A 69 5.88 -1.79 20.35
C ALA A 69 7.29 -1.97 19.75
N SER A 70 7.88 -3.17 19.85
CA SER A 70 9.19 -3.46 19.23
C SER A 70 9.15 -3.41 17.71
N CYS A 71 7.99 -3.75 17.11
CA CYS A 71 7.76 -3.67 15.67
C CYS A 71 6.89 -2.49 15.28
N HIS A 72 6.02 -2.02 16.18
CA HIS A 72 5.13 -0.88 15.98
C HIS A 72 5.52 0.27 16.92
N SER A 73 6.60 0.96 16.58
CA SER A 73 7.23 1.98 17.43
C SER A 73 6.39 3.27 17.46
N PRO A 74 5.98 3.78 18.64
CA PRO A 74 5.26 5.06 18.73
C PRO A 74 6.00 6.24 18.09
N ASP A 75 7.34 6.23 18.14
CA ASP A 75 8.19 7.28 17.56
C ASP A 75 8.25 7.25 16.03
N HIS A 76 7.72 6.18 15.42
CA HIS A 76 7.70 5.95 13.98
C HIS A 76 6.27 5.78 13.46
N ALA A 77 5.32 6.54 14.02
CA ALA A 77 3.90 6.43 13.70
C ALA A 77 3.35 4.99 13.87
N TYR A 78 3.87 4.27 14.87
CA TYR A 78 3.57 2.85 15.09
C TYR A 78 3.96 1.93 13.91
N GLY A 79 4.93 2.36 13.10
CA GLY A 79 5.63 1.54 12.11
C GLY A 79 6.95 0.95 12.63
N PRO A 80 7.69 0.23 11.77
CA PRO A 80 8.96 -0.38 12.14
C PRO A 80 10.01 0.69 12.47
N PRO A 81 10.81 0.50 13.53
CA PRO A 81 11.83 1.46 13.96
C PRO A 81 13.14 1.38 13.15
N ASN A 82 13.19 0.61 12.07
CA ASN A 82 14.37 0.47 11.22
C ASN A 82 13.99 0.40 9.74
N ASP A 83 14.99 0.62 8.87
CA ASP A 83 14.84 0.63 7.41
C ASP A 83 14.95 -0.77 6.79
N GLY A 84 14.91 -1.83 7.61
CA GLY A 84 14.95 -3.20 7.12
C GLY A 84 13.69 -3.55 6.32
N PRO A 85 13.77 -4.45 5.33
CA PRO A 85 12.59 -4.86 4.56
C PRO A 85 11.55 -5.58 5.42
N VAL A 86 11.97 -6.15 6.56
CA VAL A 86 11.16 -6.92 7.50
C VAL A 86 11.80 -6.85 8.90
N MET A 87 10.99 -7.07 9.93
CA MET A 87 11.48 -7.18 11.31
C MET A 87 11.99 -8.59 11.63
N LEU A 88 13.00 -8.68 12.50
CA LEU A 88 13.49 -9.94 13.04
C LEU A 88 12.79 -10.27 14.37
N GLY A 89 12.61 -11.55 14.65
CA GLY A 89 12.00 -12.04 15.89
C GLY A 89 12.40 -13.46 16.26
N GLY A 90 11.49 -14.16 16.93
CA GLY A 90 11.72 -15.50 17.48
C GLY A 90 12.55 -15.49 18.78
N PRO A 91 12.80 -16.66 19.40
CA PRO A 91 13.45 -16.74 20.71
C PRO A 91 14.85 -16.09 20.77
N ALA A 92 15.59 -16.14 19.66
CA ALA A 92 16.93 -15.58 19.53
C ALA A 92 17.01 -14.24 18.79
N LEU A 93 15.88 -13.66 18.35
CA LEU A 93 15.81 -12.39 17.59
C LEU A 93 16.51 -12.43 16.21
N THR A 94 16.63 -13.60 15.60
CA THR A 94 17.29 -13.79 14.29
C THR A 94 16.35 -14.30 13.20
N GLN A 95 15.09 -14.57 13.54
CA GLN A 95 14.14 -15.11 12.56
C GLN A 95 13.50 -13.98 11.76
N GLN A 96 13.65 -14.04 10.45
CA GLN A 96 13.11 -13.06 9.53
C GLN A 96 11.59 -13.20 9.35
N GLY A 97 10.87 -12.07 9.39
CA GLY A 97 9.46 -12.02 9.00
C GLY A 97 9.23 -12.17 7.49
N GLY A 98 8.01 -12.52 7.10
CA GLY A 98 7.64 -12.69 5.68
C GLY A 98 7.21 -11.42 4.96
N ARG A 99 6.96 -10.31 5.69
CA ARG A 99 6.42 -9.05 5.17
C ARG A 99 6.91 -7.86 5.99
N ALA A 100 6.88 -6.69 5.37
CA ALA A 100 7.09 -5.42 6.06
C ALA A 100 5.98 -5.19 7.12
N VAL A 101 6.34 -4.52 8.20
CA VAL A 101 5.41 -4.15 9.27
C VAL A 101 4.72 -2.83 8.90
N PRO A 102 3.38 -2.75 8.91
CA PRO A 102 2.67 -1.50 8.61
C PRO A 102 2.62 -0.55 9.82
N SER A 103 2.32 0.73 9.56
CA SER A 103 1.85 1.69 10.57
C SER A 103 0.51 1.25 11.18
N LEU A 104 0.26 1.61 12.44
CA LEU A 104 -1.05 1.45 13.10
C LEU A 104 -1.84 2.78 13.22
N THR A 105 -1.33 3.86 12.62
CA THR A 105 -1.96 5.18 12.57
C THR A 105 -2.31 5.61 11.15
#